data_AF-A0ABD2N189-F1
#
_entry.id   AF-A0ABD2N189-F1
#
_cell.length_a   1.000
_cell.length_b   1.000
_cell.length_c   1.000
_cell.angle_alpha   90.00
_cell.angle_beta   90.00
_cell.angle_gamma   90.00
#
_symmetry.space_group_name_H-M   'P 1'
#
loop_
_entity.id
_entity.type
_entity.pdbx_description
1 polymer ?
#
loop_
_entity_poly.entity_id
_entity_poly.type
_entity_poly.pdbx_seq_one_letter_code
_entity_poly.pdbx_strand_id
1 'polypeptide(L)'
;MFKFCMNDLYHAKKNSKSNRFCGIHEGCKYFMWSSYAGIGYETTHKLLYIQTTSILKCSTRNENLIHYLCSRMYEQARITNGRGPFLDLFMEQIFLCGSEGYVEFLNSIWLQIILNNQLAIGCFPLFGKKYAVNVTSSTSNECYEHATGLAIAVMALHIHYTSTSRFMKL
;
A
#
# COMPACT_ATOMS: atom_id res chain seq x y z
N MET A 1 -9.62 -13.39 -0.38
CA MET A 1 -8.66 -14.02 0.57
C MET A 1 -8.15 -13.05 1.64
N PHE A 2 -7.66 -11.85 1.29
CA PHE A 2 -7.04 -10.92 2.26
C PHE A 2 -7.86 -10.62 3.52
N LYS A 3 -9.14 -10.22 3.37
CA LYS A 3 -10.03 -9.95 4.51
C LYS A 3 -10.12 -11.12 5.49
N PHE A 4 -10.22 -12.34 4.97
CA PHE A 4 -10.26 -13.55 5.79
C PHE A 4 -8.97 -13.72 6.60
N CYS A 5 -7.81 -13.53 5.97
CA CYS A 5 -6.53 -13.66 6.65
C CYS A 5 -6.25 -12.56 7.67
N MET A 6 -6.72 -11.33 7.45
CA MET A 6 -6.66 -10.27 8.45
C MET A 6 -7.53 -10.60 9.67
N ASN A 7 -8.73 -11.16 9.45
CA ASN A 7 -9.60 -11.61 10.53
C ASN A 7 -8.97 -12.77 11.31
N ASP A 8 -8.39 -13.75 10.63
CA ASP A 8 -7.63 -14.84 11.23
C ASP A 8 -6.47 -14.32 12.08
N LEU A 9 -5.67 -13.39 11.54
CA LEU A 9 -4.57 -12.74 12.27
C LEU A 9 -5.06 -12.02 13.53
N TYR A 10 -6.16 -11.28 13.44
CA TYR A 10 -6.76 -10.58 14.58
C TYR A 10 -7.14 -11.56 15.69
N HIS A 11 -7.85 -12.65 15.37
CA HIS A 11 -8.20 -13.67 16.36
C HIS A 11 -6.98 -14.43 16.89
N ALA A 12 -6.03 -14.76 16.02
CA ALA A 12 -4.79 -15.42 16.40
C ALA A 12 -3.98 -14.58 17.39
N LYS A 13 -3.90 -13.25 17.19
CA LYS A 13 -3.22 -12.35 18.12
C LYS A 13 -3.99 -12.19 19.43
N LYS A 14 -5.31 -11.98 19.36
CA LYS A 14 -6.18 -11.81 20.54
C LYS A 14 -6.11 -13.01 21.49
N ASN A 15 -6.04 -14.22 20.93
CA ASN A 15 -6.04 -15.47 21.70
C ASN A 15 -4.62 -15.96 22.06
N SER A 16 -3.56 -15.32 21.57
CA SER A 16 -2.21 -15.77 21.83
C SER A 16 -1.75 -15.38 23.24
N LYS A 17 -1.32 -16.39 24.02
CA LYS A 17 -0.60 -16.18 25.30
C LYS A 17 0.87 -15.82 25.08
N SER A 18 1.38 -15.93 23.85
CA SER A 18 2.77 -15.66 23.49
C SER A 18 2.88 -14.38 22.65
N ASN A 19 3.84 -13.54 23.01
CA ASN A 19 4.12 -12.32 22.25
C ASN A 19 4.88 -12.58 20.93
N ARG A 20 5.28 -13.82 20.61
CA ARG A 20 6.17 -14.09 19.46
C ARG A 20 5.62 -15.04 18.39
N PHE A 21 4.50 -15.72 18.64
CA PHE A 21 3.92 -16.65 17.66
C PHE A 21 2.39 -16.58 17.74
N CYS A 22 1.79 -16.23 16.61
CA CYS A 22 0.34 -16.18 16.44
C CYS A 22 -0.08 -17.46 15.71
N GLY A 23 -1.14 -18.12 16.18
CA GLY A 23 -1.70 -19.32 15.56
C GLY A 23 -2.45 -18.99 14.26
N ILE A 24 -1.75 -18.43 13.28
CA ILE A 24 -2.29 -18.06 11.97
C ILE A 24 -2.56 -19.34 11.18
N HIS A 25 -3.72 -19.39 10.52
CA HIS A 25 -4.13 -20.52 9.69
C HIS A 25 -3.15 -20.76 8.52
N GLU A 26 -2.78 -22.02 8.26
CA GLU A 26 -1.78 -22.39 7.25
C GLU A 26 -2.14 -21.91 5.84
N GLY A 27 -3.43 -21.91 5.48
CA GLY A 27 -3.89 -21.35 4.20
C GLY A 27 -3.57 -19.86 4.03
N CYS A 28 -3.62 -19.09 5.11
CA CYS A 28 -3.20 -17.69 5.10
C CYS A 28 -1.70 -17.55 5.00
N LYS A 29 -0.95 -18.43 5.68
CA LYS A 29 0.51 -18.45 5.53
C LYS A 29 0.91 -18.74 4.08
N TYR A 30 0.34 -19.77 3.50
CA TYR A 30 0.58 -20.17 2.13
C TYR A 30 0.26 -19.05 1.14
N PHE A 31 -0.93 -18.43 1.25
CA PHE A 31 -1.32 -17.39 0.30
C PHE A 31 -0.49 -16.11 0.45
N MET A 32 -0.29 -15.65 1.69
CA MET A 32 0.34 -14.35 1.96
C MET A 32 1.86 -14.35 1.83
N TRP A 33 2.53 -15.46 2.15
CA TRP A 33 3.99 -15.60 2.01
C TRP A 33 4.42 -16.40 0.77
N SER A 34 3.50 -16.75 -0.12
CA SER A 34 3.89 -17.33 -1.41
C SER A 34 4.79 -16.37 -2.20
N SER A 35 5.76 -16.95 -2.92
CA SER A 35 6.64 -16.22 -3.85
C SER A 35 5.91 -15.68 -5.08
N TYR A 36 4.63 -16.00 -5.26
CA TYR A 36 3.79 -15.41 -6.28
C TYR A 36 3.38 -14.00 -5.84
N ALA A 37 3.82 -12.95 -6.54
CA ALA A 37 3.47 -11.57 -6.16
C ALA A 37 1.97 -11.23 -6.32
N GLY A 38 1.24 -11.91 -7.19
CA GLY A 38 -0.05 -11.39 -7.69
C GLY A 38 0.13 -10.16 -8.58
N ILE A 39 -0.98 -9.47 -8.87
CA ILE A 39 -1.00 -8.21 -9.62
C ILE A 39 -1.90 -7.21 -8.89
N GLY A 40 -1.53 -5.94 -8.91
CA GLY A 40 -2.28 -4.85 -8.31
C GLY A 40 -2.54 -5.05 -6.83
N TYR A 41 -3.81 -4.97 -6.43
CA TYR A 41 -4.23 -5.05 -5.03
C TYR A 41 -3.83 -6.37 -4.36
N GLU A 42 -3.68 -7.47 -5.11
CA GLU A 42 -3.20 -8.71 -4.52
C GLU A 42 -1.77 -8.56 -3.97
N THR A 43 -0.92 -7.83 -4.70
CA THR A 43 0.48 -7.59 -4.31
C THR A 43 0.55 -6.63 -3.12
N THR A 44 -0.23 -5.55 -3.12
CA THR A 44 -0.26 -4.57 -2.01
C THR A 44 -0.79 -5.22 -0.74
N HIS A 45 -1.86 -6.01 -0.83
CA HIS A 45 -2.41 -6.76 0.30
C HIS A 45 -1.41 -7.74 0.93
N LYS A 46 -0.58 -8.42 0.13
CA LYS A 46 0.46 -9.31 0.67
C LYS A 46 1.50 -8.54 1.48
N LEU A 47 2.00 -7.42 0.96
CA LEU A 47 2.98 -6.61 1.69
C LEU A 47 2.36 -6.03 2.98
N LEU A 48 1.14 -5.50 2.91
CA LEU A 48 0.42 -5.01 4.09
C LEU A 48 0.24 -6.10 5.15
N TYR A 49 -0.06 -7.34 4.73
CA TYR A 49 -0.14 -8.47 5.64
C TYR A 49 1.21 -8.78 6.31
N ILE A 50 2.30 -8.81 5.53
CA ILE A 50 3.67 -9.03 6.03
C ILE A 50 4.09 -7.93 7.00
N GLN A 51 3.78 -6.67 6.70
CA GLN A 51 4.03 -5.53 7.58
C GLN A 51 3.28 -5.67 8.91
N THR A 52 1.98 -5.96 8.84
CA THR A 52 1.12 -6.11 10.01
C THR A 52 1.61 -7.25 10.91
N THR A 53 1.89 -8.41 10.32
CA THR A 53 2.39 -9.58 11.06
C THR A 53 3.77 -9.33 11.68
N SER A 54 4.63 -8.56 11.01
CA SER A 54 5.93 -8.12 11.54
C SER A 54 5.78 -7.19 12.75
N ILE A 55 4.92 -6.18 12.65
CA ILE A 55 4.63 -5.23 13.76
C ILE A 55 4.06 -5.98 14.97
N LEU A 56 3.15 -6.93 14.74
CA LEU A 56 2.54 -7.74 15.79
C LEU A 56 3.46 -8.84 16.34
N LYS A 57 4.66 -8.99 15.77
CA LYS A 57 5.64 -10.05 16.07
C LYS A 57 5.03 -11.46 15.93
N CYS A 58 4.18 -11.64 14.94
CA CYS A 58 3.52 -12.91 14.63
C CYS A 58 4.31 -13.76 13.62
N SER A 59 5.25 -13.15 12.89
CA SER A 59 6.07 -13.81 11.88
C SER A 59 7.47 -13.21 11.83
N THR A 60 8.43 -13.99 11.35
CA THR A 60 9.73 -13.45 10.96
C THR A 60 9.59 -12.68 9.66
N ARG A 61 10.21 -11.51 9.63
CA ARG A 61 10.25 -10.65 8.46
C ARG A 61 11.18 -11.27 7.40
N ASN A 62 10.71 -11.34 6.16
CA ASN A 62 11.47 -11.88 5.03
C ASN A 62 11.81 -10.74 4.07
N GLU A 63 13.00 -10.17 4.20
CA GLU A 63 13.44 -9.02 3.39
C GLU A 63 13.48 -9.35 1.90
N ASN A 64 13.84 -10.58 1.53
CA ASN A 64 13.90 -10.99 0.11
C ASN A 64 12.49 -10.99 -0.52
N LEU A 65 11.48 -11.45 0.22
CA LEU A 65 10.10 -11.41 -0.24
C LEU A 65 9.60 -9.97 -0.34
N ILE A 66 9.91 -9.12 0.65
CA ILE A 66 9.54 -7.71 0.64
C ILE A 66 10.18 -6.98 -0.55
N HIS A 67 11.47 -7.19 -0.77
CA HIS A 67 12.20 -6.65 -1.91
C HIS A 67 11.60 -7.10 -3.25
N TYR A 68 11.28 -8.39 -3.38
CA TYR A 68 10.62 -8.92 -4.56
C TYR A 68 9.25 -8.26 -4.80
N LEU A 69 8.39 -8.19 -3.78
CA LEU A 69 7.07 -7.56 -3.87
C LEU A 69 7.20 -6.08 -4.25
N CYS A 70 8.13 -5.35 -3.65
CA CYS A 70 8.35 -3.93 -3.96
C CYS A 70 8.92 -3.72 -5.36
N SER A 71 9.84 -4.55 -5.82
CA SER A 71 10.31 -4.52 -7.22
C SER A 71 9.14 -4.70 -8.19
N ARG A 72 8.23 -5.65 -7.91
CA ARG A 72 7.03 -5.87 -8.74
C ARG A 72 6.04 -4.72 -8.69
N MET A 73 5.87 -4.08 -7.54
CA MET A 73 5.01 -2.90 -7.39
C MET A 73 5.62 -1.69 -8.09
N TYR A 74 6.94 -1.51 -8.05
CA TYR A 74 7.63 -0.42 -8.72
C TYR A 74 7.43 -0.47 -10.24
N GLU A 75 7.61 -1.65 -10.84
CA GLU A 75 7.36 -1.84 -12.27
C GLU A 75 5.90 -1.55 -12.66
N GLN A 76 4.93 -2.02 -11.86
CA GLN A 76 3.51 -1.73 -12.08
C GLN A 76 3.21 -0.24 -11.95
N ALA A 77 3.75 0.42 -10.93
CA ALA A 77 3.60 1.84 -10.68
C ALA A 77 4.20 2.67 -11.82
N ARG A 78 5.36 2.28 -12.36
CA ARG A 78 5.98 2.94 -13.52
C ARG A 78 5.13 2.83 -14.79
N ILE A 79 4.58 1.65 -15.06
CA ILE A 79 3.78 1.40 -16.27
C ILE A 79 2.46 2.18 -16.20
N THR A 80 1.77 2.12 -15.06
CA THR A 80 0.47 2.78 -14.86
C THR A 80 0.60 4.28 -14.61
N ASN A 81 1.69 4.71 -13.99
CA ASN A 81 2.06 6.08 -13.70
C ASN A 81 0.94 6.90 -13.01
N GLY A 82 0.19 6.24 -12.11
CA GLY A 82 -0.92 6.86 -11.36
C GLY A 82 -2.04 7.44 -12.23
N ARG A 83 -2.19 6.99 -13.48
CA ARG A 83 -3.19 7.53 -14.41
C ARG A 83 -4.55 6.90 -14.20
N GLY A 84 -5.56 7.75 -14.05
CA GLY A 84 -6.97 7.36 -14.04
C GLY A 84 -7.28 6.33 -12.96
N PRO A 85 -7.84 5.16 -13.31
CA PRO A 85 -8.28 4.18 -12.33
C PRO A 85 -7.15 3.58 -11.51
N PHE A 86 -5.90 3.80 -11.89
CA PHE A 86 -4.73 3.28 -11.18
C PHE A 86 -4.20 4.21 -10.09
N LEU A 87 -4.76 5.43 -9.94
CA LEU A 87 -4.26 6.40 -8.95
C LEU A 87 -4.30 5.82 -7.52
N ASP A 88 -5.40 5.15 -7.17
CA ASP A 88 -5.59 4.54 -5.86
C ASP A 88 -4.51 3.46 -5.56
N LEU A 89 -4.41 2.47 -6.44
CA LEU A 89 -3.38 1.42 -6.36
C LEU A 89 -1.96 1.98 -6.36
N PHE A 90 -1.70 3.02 -7.16
CA PHE A 90 -0.40 3.69 -7.23
C PHE A 90 -0.02 4.30 -5.87
N MET A 91 -0.96 4.94 -5.19
CA MET A 91 -0.73 5.48 -3.84
C MET A 91 -0.53 4.37 -2.80
N GLU A 92 -1.24 3.23 -2.90
CA GLU A 92 -0.96 2.06 -2.05
C GLU A 92 0.47 1.56 -2.22
N GLN A 93 0.91 1.40 -3.47
CA GLN A 93 2.26 0.92 -3.79
C GLN A 93 3.34 1.85 -3.23
N ILE A 94 3.15 3.17 -3.37
CA ILE A 94 4.05 4.19 -2.82
C ILE A 94 4.09 4.12 -1.30
N PHE A 95 2.93 4.13 -0.65
CA PHE A 95 2.86 4.11 0.80
C PHE A 95 3.51 2.85 1.37
N LEU A 96 3.15 1.67 0.86
CA LEU A 96 3.62 0.41 1.42
C LEU A 96 5.13 0.24 1.24
N CYS A 97 5.65 0.41 0.02
CA CYS A 97 7.08 0.20 -0.23
C CYS A 97 7.97 1.37 0.20
N GLY A 98 7.47 2.60 0.14
CA GLY A 98 8.18 3.73 0.73
C GLY A 98 8.30 3.58 2.25
N SER A 99 7.30 3.00 2.93
CA SER A 99 7.38 2.69 4.37
C SER A 99 8.40 1.59 4.69
N GLU A 100 8.73 0.74 3.71
CA GLU A 100 9.85 -0.20 3.81
C GLU A 100 11.21 0.45 3.56
N GLY A 101 11.22 1.73 3.19
CA GLY A 101 12.42 2.52 2.99
C GLY A 101 12.91 2.58 1.55
N TYR A 102 12.17 2.07 0.55
CA TYR A 102 12.55 2.17 -0.86
C TYR A 102 12.28 3.57 -1.42
N VAL A 103 13.34 4.38 -1.55
CA VAL A 103 13.26 5.80 -1.90
C VAL A 103 12.74 6.09 -3.29
N GLU A 104 12.82 5.13 -4.20
CA GLU A 104 12.37 5.25 -5.58
C GLU A 104 10.87 5.56 -5.64
N PHE A 105 10.11 5.07 -4.66
CA PHE A 105 8.69 5.37 -4.51
C PHE A 105 8.42 6.81 -4.04
N LEU A 106 9.40 7.45 -3.41
CA LEU A 106 9.31 8.80 -2.82
C LEU A 106 9.93 9.87 -3.72
N ASN A 107 9.95 9.64 -5.04
CA ASN A 107 10.44 10.63 -5.98
C ASN A 107 9.42 11.79 -6.16
N SER A 108 9.94 12.97 -6.48
CA SER A 108 9.13 14.20 -6.60
C SER A 108 8.13 14.16 -7.75
N ILE A 109 8.40 13.42 -8.82
CA ILE A 109 7.50 13.29 -9.97
C ILE A 109 6.22 12.56 -9.54
N TRP A 110 6.35 11.47 -8.78
CA TRP A 110 5.21 10.69 -8.31
C TRP A 110 4.38 11.46 -7.28
N LEU A 111 5.02 12.22 -6.39
CA LEU A 111 4.32 13.14 -5.50
C LEU A 111 3.50 14.17 -6.28
N GLN A 112 4.07 14.77 -7.33
CA GLN A 112 3.34 15.74 -8.17
C GLN A 112 2.14 15.10 -8.88
N ILE A 113 2.25 13.84 -9.33
CA ILE A 113 1.11 13.11 -9.91
C ILE A 113 -0.03 13.02 -8.91
N ILE A 114 0.26 12.69 -7.65
CA ILE A 114 -0.73 12.64 -6.59
C ILE A 114 -1.32 14.04 -6.39
N LEU A 115 -0.50 15.05 -6.08
CA LEU A 115 -0.97 16.42 -5.79
C LEU A 115 -1.82 17.02 -6.92
N ASN A 116 -1.50 16.74 -8.18
CA ASN A 116 -2.28 17.20 -9.33
C ASN A 116 -3.68 16.57 -9.43
N ASN A 117 -3.93 15.46 -8.72
CA ASN A 117 -5.24 14.83 -8.61
C ASN A 117 -6.03 15.28 -7.37
N GLN A 118 -5.48 16.14 -6.51
CA GLN A 118 -6.21 16.72 -5.39
C GLN A 118 -7.33 17.65 -5.90
N LEU A 119 -8.52 17.52 -5.31
CA LEU A 119 -9.63 18.45 -5.55
C LEU A 119 -9.38 19.76 -4.78
N ALA A 120 -10.07 20.83 -5.18
CA ALA A 120 -9.92 22.14 -4.52
C ALA A 120 -10.28 22.10 -3.02
N ILE A 121 -11.15 21.17 -2.61
CA ILE A 121 -11.54 20.93 -1.22
C ILE A 121 -10.51 20.09 -0.43
N GLY A 122 -9.39 19.70 -1.04
CA GLY A 122 -8.26 19.04 -0.38
C GLY A 122 -8.31 17.50 -0.38
N CYS A 123 -9.39 16.89 -0.82
CA CYS A 123 -9.53 15.43 -0.90
C CYS A 123 -9.24 14.86 -2.29
N PHE A 124 -9.29 13.53 -2.41
CA PHE A 124 -8.93 12.80 -3.63
C PHE A 124 -10.11 11.96 -4.13
N PRO A 125 -10.40 11.96 -5.44
CA PRO A 125 -11.43 11.11 -6.03
C PRO A 125 -10.87 9.72 -6.37
N LEU A 126 -11.75 8.73 -6.52
CA LEU A 126 -11.36 7.33 -6.78
C LEU A 126 -10.48 7.14 -8.04
N PHE A 127 -10.84 7.78 -9.15
CA PHE A 127 -10.17 7.60 -10.45
C PHE A 127 -9.29 8.79 -10.87
N GLY A 128 -8.98 9.68 -9.95
CA GLY A 128 -8.27 10.92 -10.28
C GLY A 128 -9.14 11.97 -10.97
N LYS A 129 -8.70 13.22 -10.89
CA LYS A 129 -9.50 14.40 -11.25
C LYS A 129 -9.97 14.41 -12.71
N LYS A 130 -9.14 13.89 -13.64
CA LYS A 130 -9.46 13.87 -15.08
C LYS A 130 -10.47 12.81 -15.49
N TYR A 131 -10.58 11.71 -14.74
CA TYR A 131 -11.46 10.59 -15.08
C TYR A 131 -12.75 10.61 -14.27
N ALA A 132 -12.77 11.37 -13.16
CA ALA A 132 -13.96 11.75 -12.44
C ALA A 132 -15.03 12.35 -13.37
N VAL A 133 -14.66 13.29 -14.25
CA VAL A 133 -15.60 14.12 -15.04
C VAL A 133 -16.50 13.33 -16.01
N ASN A 134 -16.16 12.09 -16.37
CA ASN A 134 -16.89 11.31 -17.38
C ASN A 134 -17.84 10.23 -16.80
N VAL A 135 -17.94 10.09 -15.48
CA VAL A 135 -18.94 9.21 -14.86
C VAL A 135 -20.20 10.04 -14.62
N THR A 136 -21.26 9.78 -15.38
CA THR A 136 -22.55 10.49 -15.38
C THR A 136 -23.40 10.26 -14.12
N SER A 137 -22.78 9.99 -12.98
CA SER A 137 -23.42 10.04 -11.67
C SER A 137 -22.76 11.13 -10.86
N SER A 138 -23.52 11.75 -9.97
CA SER A 138 -23.16 12.80 -9.00
C SER A 138 -21.90 12.55 -8.13
N THR A 139 -21.14 11.49 -8.37
CA THR A 139 -20.01 10.99 -7.57
C THR A 139 -18.62 11.40 -8.10
N SER A 140 -18.55 12.16 -9.20
CA SER A 140 -17.30 12.55 -9.85
C SER A 140 -16.47 13.59 -9.08
N ASN A 141 -17.11 14.44 -8.29
CA ASN A 141 -16.45 15.42 -7.42
C ASN A 141 -16.45 14.99 -5.95
N GLU A 142 -16.81 13.74 -5.66
CA GLU A 142 -16.91 13.26 -4.29
C GLU A 142 -15.56 12.76 -3.79
N CYS A 143 -15.26 13.12 -2.54
CA CYS A 143 -14.10 12.61 -1.85
C CYS A 143 -14.21 11.11 -1.68
N TYR A 144 -13.17 10.39 -2.09
CA TYR A 144 -13.04 8.98 -1.77
C TYR A 144 -12.13 8.83 -0.56
N GLU A 145 -12.67 8.29 0.53
CA GLU A 145 -11.99 8.23 1.84
C GLU A 145 -10.69 7.44 1.77
N HIS A 146 -10.69 6.27 1.12
CA HIS A 146 -9.51 5.42 1.00
C HIS A 146 -8.40 6.09 0.20
N ALA A 147 -8.70 6.65 -0.98
CA ALA A 147 -7.72 7.43 -1.77
C ALA A 147 -7.20 8.65 -1.00
N THR A 148 -8.07 9.35 -0.27
CA THR A 148 -7.68 10.51 0.54
C THR A 148 -6.76 10.11 1.68
N GLY A 149 -7.06 9.01 2.38
CA GLY A 149 -6.22 8.45 3.43
C GLY A 149 -4.85 8.02 2.91
N LEU A 150 -4.81 7.35 1.76
CA LEU A 150 -3.56 6.97 1.10
C LEU A 150 -2.72 8.19 0.70
N ALA A 151 -3.34 9.20 0.09
CA ALA A 151 -2.63 10.41 -0.30
C ALA A 151 -1.99 11.11 0.91
N ILE A 152 -2.72 11.23 2.03
CA ILE A 152 -2.20 11.80 3.28
C ILE A 152 -1.05 10.95 3.83
N ALA A 153 -1.19 9.62 3.81
CA ALA A 153 -0.15 8.71 4.27
C ALA A 153 1.15 8.84 3.44
N VAL A 154 1.02 8.93 2.11
CA VAL A 154 2.15 9.19 1.20
C VAL A 154 2.79 10.55 1.49
N MET A 155 2.00 11.61 1.69
CA MET A 155 2.54 12.94 2.03
C MET A 155 3.29 12.92 3.36
N ALA A 156 2.73 12.28 4.39
CA ALA A 156 3.37 12.14 5.69
C ALA A 156 4.72 11.39 5.56
N LEU A 157 4.74 10.35 4.73
CA LEU A 157 5.95 9.59 4.43
C LEU A 157 7.00 10.42 3.69
N HIS A 158 6.60 11.26 2.73
CA HIS A 158 7.50 12.21 2.07
C HIS A 158 8.08 13.25 3.04
N ILE A 159 7.27 13.80 3.94
CA ILE A 159 7.74 14.74 4.98
C ILE A 159 8.74 14.04 5.90
N HIS A 160 8.47 12.79 6.28
CA HIS A 160 9.40 11.99 7.06
C HIS A 160 10.72 11.76 6.32
N TYR A 161 10.64 11.39 5.03
CA TYR A 161 11.78 11.17 4.16
C TYR A 161 12.70 12.39 4.02
N THR A 162 12.13 13.56 3.75
CA THR A 162 12.93 14.79 3.64
C THR A 162 13.56 15.23 4.96
N SER A 163 13.04 14.73 6.08
CA SER A 163 13.50 15.08 7.43
C SER A 163 14.50 14.07 8.03
N THR A 164 14.79 12.93 7.38
CA THR A 164 15.61 11.84 7.94
C THR A 164 16.60 11.24 6.93
N SER A 165 17.69 10.63 7.40
CA SER A 165 18.83 10.18 6.56
C SER A 165 18.95 8.65 6.38
N ARG A 166 17.90 7.85 6.63
CA ARG A 166 17.99 6.37 6.59
C ARG A 166 17.00 5.74 5.61
N PHE A 167 17.47 5.41 4.41
CA PHE A 167 16.66 4.74 3.39
C PHE A 167 17.45 3.75 2.53
N MET A 168 16.73 2.83 1.88
CA MET A 168 17.21 1.76 1.02
C MET A 168 16.95 2.08 -0.46
N LYS A 169 17.66 1.41 -1.37
CA LYS A 169 17.47 1.49 -2.82
C LYS A 169 17.03 0.15 -3.39
N LEU A 170 16.21 0.19 -4.43
CA LEU A 170 15.81 -0.98 -5.22
C LEU A 170 16.94 -1.47 -6.13
#